data_AF-M9R9S2-F1
#
_entry.id   AF-M9R9S2-F1
#
_cell.length_a   1.000
_cell.length_b   1.000
_cell.length_c   1.000
_cell.angle_alpha   90.00
_cell.angle_beta   90.00
_cell.angle_gamma   90.00
#
_symmetry.space_group_name_H-M   'P 1'
#
loop_
_entity.id
_entity.type
_entity.pdbx_description
1 polymer ?
#
loop_
_entity_poly.entity_id
_entity_poly.type
_entity_poly.pdbx_seq_one_letter_code
_entity_poly.pdbx_strand_id
1 'polypeptide(L)'
;MKRFVLSYIREAKKPVTSRDITEAWALDRGLVCDETTFTILRKRIGACIKVCLNQGLLVNHGWTEDHGESRPYQLWSLKKSGMLHTVYNQQVR
;
A
#
# COMPACT_ATOMS: atom_id res chain seq x y z
N MET A 1 11.87 1.42 -4.59
CA MET A 1 10.42 1.62 -4.38
C MET A 1 9.84 0.66 -3.35
N LYS A 2 9.86 -0.67 -3.56
CA LYS A 2 9.30 -1.66 -2.59
C LYS A 2 9.75 -1.45 -1.13
N ARG A 3 11.06 -1.29 -0.89
CA ARG A 3 11.61 -1.02 0.45
C ARG A 3 10.96 0.20 1.11
N PHE A 4 10.82 1.30 0.39
CA PHE A 4 10.19 2.51 0.89
C PHE A 4 8.71 2.30 1.20
N VAL A 5 7.96 1.69 0.25
CA VAL A 5 6.53 1.40 0.43
C VAL A 5 6.31 0.59 1.70
N LEU A 6 7.07 -0.49 1.91
CA LEU A 6 6.94 -1.32 3.09
C LEU A 6 7.41 -0.60 4.38
N SER A 7 8.47 0.21 4.32
CA SER A 7 8.93 0.99 5.48
C SER A 7 7.89 2.02 5.91
N TYR A 8 7.32 2.75 4.96
CA TYR A 8 6.29 3.75 5.21
C TYR A 8 5.04 3.12 5.82
N ILE A 9 4.53 2.03 5.24
CA ILE A 9 3.36 1.31 5.77
C ILE A 9 3.65 0.73 7.17
N ARG A 10 4.88 0.29 7.44
CA ARG A 10 5.29 -0.22 8.76
C ARG A 10 5.26 0.85 9.85
N GLU A 11 5.67 2.06 9.50
CA GLU A 11 5.77 3.19 10.43
C GLU A 11 4.44 3.95 10.59
N ALA A 12 3.52 3.78 9.63
CA ALA A 12 2.20 4.35 9.69
C ALA A 12 1.38 3.79 10.86
N LYS A 13 0.79 4.69 11.66
CA LYS A 13 -0.05 4.34 12.81
C LYS A 13 -1.45 3.85 12.40
N LYS A 14 -1.87 4.13 11.17
CA LYS A 14 -3.17 3.81 10.59
C LYS A 14 -2.98 3.26 9.18
N PRO A 15 -3.96 2.54 8.61
CA PRO A 15 -3.93 2.17 7.20
C PRO A 15 -3.72 3.42 6.31
N VAL A 16 -2.92 3.26 5.26
CA VAL A 16 -2.52 4.36 4.36
C VAL A 16 -2.96 4.08 2.94
N THR A 17 -3.10 5.14 2.15
CA THR A 17 -3.47 5.07 0.74
C THR A 17 -2.25 5.08 -0.17
N SER A 18 -2.44 4.74 -1.44
CA SER A 18 -1.40 4.93 -2.46
C SER A 18 -1.06 6.40 -2.68
N ARG A 19 -1.98 7.33 -2.37
CA ARG A 19 -1.74 8.77 -2.43
C ARG A 19 -0.75 9.21 -1.34
N ASP A 20 -1.00 8.84 -0.09
CA ASP A 20 -0.11 9.17 1.05
C ASP A 20 1.33 8.71 0.79
N ILE A 21 1.47 7.48 0.29
CA ILE A 21 2.78 6.90 -0.04
C ILE A 21 3.44 7.64 -1.21
N THR A 22 2.65 8.13 -2.18
CA THR A 22 3.16 8.87 -3.33
C THR A 22 3.69 10.24 -2.94
N GLU A 23 2.92 10.97 -2.13
CA GLU A 23 3.31 12.29 -1.62
C GLU A 23 4.56 12.17 -0.73
N ALA A 24 4.61 11.17 0.15
CA ALA A 24 5.79 10.89 0.96
C ALA A 24 7.02 10.51 0.11
N TRP A 25 6.85 9.72 -0.94
CA TRP A 25 7.95 9.35 -1.85
C TRP A 25 8.47 10.57 -2.62
N ALA A 26 7.60 11.45 -3.10
CA ALA A 26 8.02 12.67 -3.79
C ALA A 26 8.83 13.58 -2.86
N LEU A 27 8.35 13.76 -1.62
CA LEU A 27 9.02 14.55 -0.59
C LEU A 27 10.40 13.97 -0.21
N ASP A 28 10.49 12.66 0.03
CA ASP A 28 11.75 11.96 0.35
C ASP A 28 12.82 12.15 -0.74
N ARG A 29 12.38 12.32 -1.99
CA ARG A 29 13.25 12.53 -3.15
C ARG A 29 13.50 13.99 -3.50
N GLY A 30 12.89 14.94 -2.79
CA GLY A 30 12.97 16.36 -3.10
C GLY A 30 12.37 16.72 -4.46
N LEU A 31 11.38 15.96 -4.95
CA LEU A 31 10.79 16.16 -6.27
C LEU A 31 9.68 17.20 -6.23
N VAL A 32 9.77 18.21 -7.11
CA VAL A 32 8.63 19.07 -7.45
C VAL A 32 7.82 18.34 -8.52
N CYS A 33 6.65 17.83 -8.14
CA CYS A 33 5.80 17.04 -9.01
C CYS A 33 4.57 17.84 -9.43
N ASP A 34 4.25 17.82 -10.73
CA ASP A 34 2.94 18.21 -11.24
C ASP A 34 1.94 17.03 -11.14
N GLU A 35 0.67 17.28 -11.47
CA GLU A 35 -0.38 16.23 -11.36
C GLU A 35 -0.12 15.04 -12.29
N THR A 36 0.49 15.29 -13.46
CA THR A 36 0.89 14.23 -14.39
C THR A 36 1.94 13.31 -13.74
N THR A 37 2.94 13.91 -13.10
CA THR A 37 4.00 13.17 -12.38
C THR A 37 3.41 12.41 -11.21
N PHE A 38 2.53 13.02 -10.41
CA PHE A 38 1.83 12.33 -9.33
C PHE A 38 1.02 11.14 -9.83
N THR A 39 0.32 11.29 -10.96
CA THR A 39 -0.46 10.20 -11.58
C THR A 39 0.43 9.01 -11.97
N ILE A 40 1.60 9.27 -12.57
CA ILE A 40 2.56 8.22 -12.95
C ILE A 40 3.13 7.52 -11.71
N LEU A 41 3.56 8.29 -10.71
CA LEU A 41 4.11 7.74 -9.46
C LEU A 41 3.06 6.89 -8.73
N ARG A 42 1.81 7.36 -8.65
CA ARG A 42 0.70 6.66 -8.02
C ARG A 42 0.40 5.32 -8.70
N LYS A 43 0.50 5.24 -10.04
CA LYS A 43 0.39 3.96 -10.79
C LYS A 43 1.50 2.99 -10.42
N ARG A 44 2.75 3.45 -10.32
CA ARG A 44 3.90 2.60 -9.94
C ARG A 44 3.81 2.10 -8.51
N ILE A 45 3.43 2.96 -7.58
CA ILE A 45 3.20 2.60 -6.17
C ILE A 45 2.03 1.63 -6.05
N GLY A 46 0.92 1.87 -6.75
CA GLY A 46 -0.22 0.95 -6.78
C GLY A 46 0.16 -0.45 -7.30
N ALA A 47 0.96 -0.54 -8.36
CA ALA A 47 1.48 -1.82 -8.84
C ALA A 47 2.37 -2.51 -7.79
N CYS A 48 3.24 -1.76 -7.11
CA CYS A 48 4.08 -2.28 -6.03
C CYS A 48 3.25 -2.81 -4.85
N ILE A 49 2.19 -2.11 -4.44
CA ILE A 49 1.27 -2.53 -3.38
C ILE A 49 0.60 -3.85 -3.76
N LYS A 50 0.07 -3.97 -4.99
CA LYS A 50 -0.56 -5.20 -5.48
C LYS A 50 0.39 -6.40 -5.44
N VAL A 51 1.66 -6.21 -5.82
CA VAL A 51 2.67 -7.26 -5.70
C VAL A 51 2.88 -7.68 -4.24
N CYS A 52 2.96 -6.72 -3.31
CA CYS A 52 3.13 -7.03 -1.88
C CYS A 52 1.88 -7.70 -1.27
N LEU A 53 0.69 -7.31 -1.71
CA LEU A 53 -0.58 -7.95 -1.34
C LEU A 53 -0.60 -9.41 -1.78
N ASN A 54 -0.25 -9.69 -3.04
CA ASN A 54 -0.20 -11.05 -3.58
C ASN A 54 0.85 -11.93 -2.87
N GLN A 55 1.88 -11.31 -2.29
CA GLN A 55 2.88 -11.98 -1.44
C GLN A 55 2.40 -12.18 0.01
N GLY A 56 1.17 -11.78 0.34
CA GLY A 56 0.62 -11.89 1.69
C GLY A 56 1.25 -10.93 2.70
N LEU A 57 1.93 -9.87 2.26
CA LEU A 57 2.61 -8.92 3.13
C LEU A 57 1.70 -7.81 3.64
N LEU A 58 0.60 -7.55 2.92
CA LEU A 58 -0.32 -6.45 3.20
C LEU A 58 -1.74 -6.95 3.47
N VAL A 59 -2.53 -6.12 4.13
CA VAL A 59 -3.98 -6.29 4.32
C VAL A 59 -4.69 -5.08 3.70
N ASN A 60 -5.77 -5.36 2.98
CA ASN A 60 -6.69 -4.35 2.45
C ASN A 60 -7.81 -4.10 3.46
N HIS A 61 -8.04 -2.84 3.82
CA HIS A 61 -9.08 -2.41 4.77
C HIS A 61 -10.31 -1.79 4.08
N GLY A 62 -10.45 -1.99 2.78
CA GLY A 62 -11.52 -1.39 1.98
C GLY A 62 -11.10 -0.03 1.41
N TRP A 63 -12.04 0.91 1.40
CA TRP A 63 -11.90 2.20 0.74
C TRP A 63 -12.02 3.34 1.75
N THR A 64 -11.39 4.48 1.47
CA THR A 64 -11.59 5.72 2.22
C THR A 64 -13.05 6.17 2.14
N GLU A 65 -13.64 6.49 3.29
CA GLU A 65 -15.01 7.01 3.37
C GLU A 65 -15.07 8.51 3.10
N ASP A 66 -14.04 9.26 3.50
CA ASP A 66 -13.87 10.67 3.21
C ASP A 66 -12.80 10.86 2.12
N HIS A 67 -13.22 11.36 0.96
CA HIS A 67 -12.37 11.47 -0.23
C HIS A 67 -12.49 12.81 -0.98
N GLY A 68 -13.26 13.78 -0.46
CA GLY A 68 -13.50 15.06 -1.12
C GLY A 68 -13.89 14.92 -2.60
N GLU A 69 -13.29 15.73 -3.47
CA GLU A 69 -13.49 15.68 -4.93
C GLU A 69 -12.77 14.51 -5.62
N SER A 70 -11.88 13.80 -4.91
CA SER A 70 -11.15 12.65 -5.44
C SER A 70 -12.00 11.38 -5.36
N ARG A 71 -11.66 10.36 -6.17
CA ARG A 71 -12.25 9.02 -6.00
C ARG A 71 -11.75 8.38 -4.70
N PRO A 72 -12.53 7.46 -4.10
CA PRO A 72 -12.08 6.68 -2.94
C PRO A 72 -10.76 5.97 -3.21
N TYR A 73 -9.87 5.96 -2.22
CA TYR A 73 -8.60 5.24 -2.25
C TYR A 73 -8.67 4.00 -1.38
N GLN A 74 -7.97 2.93 -1.78
CA GLN A 74 -7.85 1.74 -0.94
C GLN A 74 -6.90 1.99 0.23
N LEU A 75 -7.25 1.40 1.38
CA LEU A 75 -6.50 1.52 2.62
C LEU A 75 -5.66 0.25 2.89
N TRP A 76 -4.37 0.45 3.17
CA TRP A 76 -3.40 -0.64 3.29
C TRP A 76 -2.64 -0.58 4.62
N SER A 77 -2.44 -1.74 5.24
CA SER A 77 -1.51 -1.90 6.37
C SER A 77 -0.61 -3.11 6.15
N LEU A 78 0.49 -3.21 6.91
CA LEU A 78 1.22 -4.45 7.01
C LEU A 78 0.31 -5.54 7.59
N LYS A 79 0.41 -6.74 7.04
CA LYS A 79 -0.11 -7.93 7.70
C LYS A 79 0.73 -8.14 8.96
N LYS A 80 0.11 -8.13 10.14
CA LYS A 80 0.79 -8.50 11.37
C LYS A 80 1.31 -9.93 11.18
N SER A 81 2.61 -10.12 11.40
CA SER A 81 3.19 -11.47 11.42
C SER A 81 2.67 -12.15 12.68
N GLY A 82 1.55 -12.84 12.56
CA GLY A 82 1.23 -13.94 13.46
C GLY A 82 2.17 -15.08 13.14
N MET A 83 2.72 -15.72 14.17
CA MET A 83 3.45 -17.00 14.06
C MET A 83 2.86 -17.89 12.97
N LEU A 84 3.77 -18.51 12.21
CA LEU A 84 3.52 -19.54 11.20
C LEU A 84 2.23 -20.34 11.47
N HIS A 85 1.15 -20.03 10.77
CA HIS A 85 0.05 -20.97 10.60
C HIS A 85 0.24 -21.64 9.24
N THR A 86 1.26 -22.48 9.16
CA THR A 86 1.31 -23.53 8.14
C THR A 86 0.33 -24.62 8.59
N VAL A 87 -0.97 -24.36 8.43
CA VAL A 87 -1.96 -25.44 8.33
C VAL A 87 -2.11 -25.75 6.86
N TYR A 88 -1.29 -26.68 6.37
CA TYR A 88 -1.66 -27.47 5.21
C TYR A 88 -2.78 -28.39 5.68
N ASN A 89 -4.02 -27.95 5.51
CA ASN A 89 -5.18 -28.78 5.77
C ASN A 89 -5.45 -29.68 4.56
N GLN A 90 -5.65 -30.95 4.85
CA GLN A 90 -5.97 -32.02 3.92
C GLN A 90 -7.35 -31.80 3.25
N GLN A 91 -7.43 -32.18 1.98
CA GLN A 91 -8.60 -32.73 1.28
C GLN A 91 -8.01 -33.48 0.08
N VAL A 92 -7.82 -34.80 0.11
CA VAL A 92 -8.84 -35.85 -0.03
C VAL A 92 -9.86 -35.52 -1.12
N ARG A 93 -9.55 -35.93 -2.35
CA ARG A 93 -10.27 -36.97 -3.08
C ARG A 93 -9.38 -37.55 -4.18
#